data_AF-A0A534N909-F1
#
_entry.id   AF-A0A534N909-F1
#
_cell.length_a   1.000
_cell.length_b   1.000
_cell.length_c   1.000
_cell.angle_alpha   90.00
_cell.angle_beta   90.00
_cell.angle_gamma   90.00
#
_symmetry.space_group_name_H-M   'P 1'
#
loop_
_entity.id
_entity.type
_entity.pdbx_description
1 polymer ?
#
loop_
_entity_poly.entity_id
_entity_poly.type
_entity_poly.pdbx_seq_one_letter_code
_entity_poly.pdbx_strand_id
1 'polypeptide(L)'
;KQRLAVACALVSDPELLFLDEPTTGLDPQSRRQLWDVVLGFRSRGRTVLLTTHYMDEAERLCDRVAIVDKGKVIALGTPQELIASLGGQQVVEFATESPTQPDGWSGLPSVRSARRSADGVALTVEQLHVALPAILARAEPLRLTRLSTHQATLEDVFVHLTGRRLRE
;
A
#
# COMPACT_ATOMS: atom_id res chain seq x y z
N LYS A 1 -7.25 14.06 21.76
CA LYS A 1 -8.64 13.56 21.76
C LYS A 1 -8.69 12.08 21.38
N GLN A 2 -8.17 11.68 20.21
CA GLN A 2 -8.13 10.27 19.75
C GLN A 2 -7.52 9.29 20.76
N ARG A 3 -6.34 9.62 21.32
CA ARG A 3 -5.67 8.79 22.35
C ARG A 3 -6.54 8.52 23.59
N LEU A 4 -7.32 9.51 24.03
CA LEU A 4 -8.21 9.35 25.17
C LEU A 4 -9.39 8.45 24.82
N ALA A 5 -9.97 8.59 23.62
CA ALA A 5 -11.06 7.73 23.17
C ALA A 5 -10.62 6.25 23.11
N VAL A 6 -9.43 5.98 22.55
CA VAL A 6 -8.86 4.61 22.55
C VAL A 6 -8.60 4.13 23.96
N ALA A 7 -8.04 4.96 24.84
CA ALA A 7 -7.82 4.59 26.23
C ALA A 7 -9.14 4.24 26.93
N CYS A 8 -10.19 5.06 26.77
CA CYS A 8 -11.52 4.79 27.33
C CYS A 8 -12.12 3.47 26.83
N ALA A 9 -11.96 3.16 25.54
CA ALA A 9 -12.44 1.90 24.95
C ALA A 9 -11.70 0.67 25.49
N LEU A 10 -10.46 0.83 25.95
CA LEU A 10 -9.64 -0.25 26.52
C LEU A 10 -9.90 -0.49 28.01
N VAL A 11 -10.45 0.48 28.76
CA VAL A 11 -10.67 0.34 30.21
C VAL A 11 -11.58 -0.83 30.56
N SER A 12 -12.56 -1.13 29.71
CA SER A 12 -13.50 -2.24 29.91
C SER A 12 -12.91 -3.62 29.57
N ASP A 13 -11.65 -3.69 29.15
CA ASP A 13 -10.98 -4.91 28.67
C ASP A 13 -11.87 -5.76 27.74
N PRO A 14 -12.34 -5.18 26.61
CA PRO A 14 -13.32 -5.85 25.76
C PRO A 14 -12.71 -7.07 25.05
N GLU A 15 -13.54 -8.02 24.64
CA GLU A 15 -13.10 -9.13 23.77
C GLU A 15 -12.86 -8.66 22.32
N LEU A 16 -13.63 -7.66 21.88
CA LEU A 16 -13.60 -7.05 20.56
C LEU A 16 -13.54 -5.52 20.66
N LEU A 17 -12.54 -4.93 20.02
CA LEU A 17 -12.33 -3.48 19.96
C LEU A 17 -12.60 -2.98 18.54
N PHE A 18 -13.45 -1.95 18.42
CA PHE A 18 -13.70 -1.23 17.17
C PHE A 18 -12.95 0.09 17.17
N LEU A 19 -12.15 0.33 16.13
CA LEU A 19 -11.37 1.55 15.96
C LEU A 19 -11.67 2.17 14.60
N ASP A 20 -12.31 3.35 14.60
CA ASP A 20 -12.56 4.10 13.38
C ASP A 20 -11.46 5.15 13.18
N GLU A 21 -10.61 4.94 12.17
CA GLU A 21 -9.46 5.78 11.85
C GLU A 21 -8.64 6.22 13.09
N PRO A 22 -8.05 5.27 13.82
CA PRO A 22 -7.51 5.54 15.15
C PRO A 22 -6.31 6.48 15.16
N THR A 23 -5.64 6.66 14.01
CA THR A 23 -4.41 7.46 13.92
C THR A 23 -4.55 8.74 13.10
N THR A 24 -5.76 9.06 12.65
CA THR A 24 -6.06 10.31 11.94
C THR A 24 -5.78 11.52 12.84
N GLY A 25 -5.02 12.49 12.30
CA GLY A 25 -4.62 13.70 13.02
C GLY A 25 -3.56 13.50 14.11
N LEU A 26 -2.96 12.30 14.21
CA LEU A 26 -1.81 12.06 15.08
C LEU A 26 -0.49 12.31 14.36
N ASP A 27 0.48 12.87 15.08
CA ASP A 27 1.85 12.96 14.64
C ASP A 27 2.50 11.55 14.53
N PRO A 28 3.61 11.40 13.78
CA PRO A 28 4.24 10.10 13.57
C PRO A 28 4.62 9.33 14.85
N GLN A 29 5.01 10.04 15.92
CA GLN A 29 5.38 9.39 17.18
C GLN A 29 4.13 8.89 17.92
N SER A 30 3.09 9.71 18.03
CA SER A 30 1.81 9.31 18.63
C SER A 30 1.15 8.15 17.89
N ARG A 31 1.26 8.12 16.55
CA ARG A 31 0.79 7.00 15.72
C ARG A 31 1.44 5.68 16.11
N ARG A 32 2.78 5.67 16.19
CA ARG A 32 3.55 4.47 16.59
C ARG A 32 3.17 3.99 17.99
N GLN A 33 2.99 4.92 18.94
CA GLN A 33 2.54 4.56 20.29
C GLN A 33 1.15 3.90 20.27
N LEU A 34 0.23 4.39 19.46
CA LEU A 34 -1.10 3.79 19.33
C LEU A 34 -1.00 2.40 18.70
N TRP A 35 -0.16 2.22 17.69
CA TRP A 35 0.09 0.91 17.09
C TRP A 35 0.60 -0.10 18.12
N ASP A 36 1.54 0.30 18.98
CA ASP A 36 2.07 -0.58 20.03
C ASP A 36 0.96 -0.99 21.04
N VAL A 37 0.03 -0.08 21.34
CA VAL A 37 -1.15 -0.37 22.19
C VAL A 37 -2.06 -1.40 21.51
N VAL A 38 -2.36 -1.25 20.23
CA VAL A 38 -3.20 -2.18 19.46
C VAL A 38 -2.56 -3.55 19.36
N LEU A 39 -1.25 -3.60 19.05
CA LEU A 39 -0.48 -4.85 19.01
C LEU A 39 -0.44 -5.54 20.38
N GLY A 40 -0.28 -4.77 21.46
CA GLY A 40 -0.31 -5.29 22.82
C GLY A 40 -1.69 -5.80 23.25
N PHE A 41 -2.77 -5.21 22.75
CA PHE A 41 -4.13 -5.71 22.98
C PHE A 41 -4.37 -7.02 22.22
N ARG A 42 -3.98 -7.06 20.95
CA ARG A 42 -4.02 -8.28 20.11
C ARG A 42 -3.22 -9.43 20.71
N SER A 43 -2.01 -9.18 21.21
CA SER A 43 -1.13 -10.22 21.77
C SER A 43 -1.71 -10.91 23.01
N ARG A 44 -2.70 -10.29 23.67
CA ARG A 44 -3.48 -10.89 24.77
C ARG A 44 -4.65 -11.77 24.29
N GLY A 45 -4.72 -12.09 22.99
CA GLY A 45 -5.78 -12.90 22.40
C GLY A 45 -7.09 -12.14 22.15
N ARG A 46 -7.05 -10.81 22.13
CA ARG A 46 -8.21 -9.96 21.87
C ARG A 46 -8.34 -9.62 20.38
N THR A 47 -9.57 -9.35 19.94
CA THR A 47 -9.86 -9.06 18.54
C THR A 47 -9.97 -7.56 18.31
N VAL A 48 -9.43 -7.07 17.20
CA VAL A 48 -9.54 -5.67 16.79
C VAL A 48 -10.12 -5.60 15.39
N LEU A 49 -11.17 -4.81 15.20
CA LEU A 49 -11.62 -4.36 13.90
C LEU A 49 -11.24 -2.88 13.78
N LEU A 50 -10.40 -2.57 12.80
CA LEU A 50 -10.00 -1.19 12.53
C LEU A 50 -10.33 -0.82 11.08
N THR A 51 -10.77 0.42 10.89
CA THR A 51 -10.86 1.07 9.58
C THR A 51 -9.72 2.09 9.48
N THR A 52 -9.11 2.14 8.31
CA THR A 52 -8.02 3.07 8.03
C THR A 52 -7.87 3.27 6.54
N HIS A 53 -7.49 4.47 6.13
CA HIS A 53 -6.99 4.77 4.80
C HIS A 53 -5.47 4.69 4.71
N TYR A 54 -4.78 4.45 5.83
CA TYR A 54 -3.32 4.30 5.88
C TYR A 54 -2.94 2.84 5.64
N MET A 55 -2.37 2.57 4.46
CA MET A 55 -2.02 1.19 4.08
C MET A 55 -0.88 0.62 4.93
N ASP A 56 0.06 1.45 5.39
CA ASP A 56 1.13 1.06 6.32
C ASP A 56 0.57 0.64 7.70
N GLU A 57 -0.51 1.27 8.15
CA GLU A 57 -1.24 0.86 9.36
C GLU A 57 -1.89 -0.50 9.17
N ALA A 58 -2.60 -0.70 8.07
CA ALA A 58 -3.25 -1.97 7.75
C ALA A 58 -2.23 -3.12 7.63
N GLU A 59 -1.11 -2.89 6.94
CA GLU A 59 -0.02 -3.87 6.81
C GLU A 59 0.58 -4.26 8.16
N ARG A 60 0.73 -3.29 9.06
CA ARG A 60 1.43 -3.52 10.33
C ARG A 60 0.54 -4.11 11.42
N LEU A 61 -0.74 -3.75 11.45
CA LEU A 61 -1.66 -4.11 12.53
C LEU A 61 -2.57 -5.30 12.21
N CYS A 62 -2.89 -5.52 10.94
CA CYS A 62 -3.94 -6.45 10.56
C CYS A 62 -3.40 -7.81 10.12
N ASP A 63 -3.99 -8.88 10.65
CA ASP A 63 -3.79 -10.24 10.14
C ASP A 63 -4.45 -10.45 8.78
N ARG A 64 -5.58 -9.76 8.57
CA ARG A 64 -6.37 -9.79 7.34
C ARG A 64 -6.86 -8.38 7.03
N VAL A 65 -6.84 -8.03 5.77
CA VAL A 65 -7.27 -6.73 5.26
C VAL A 65 -8.39 -6.95 4.25
N ALA A 66 -9.47 -6.19 4.42
CA ALA A 66 -10.53 -6.06 3.44
C ALA A 66 -10.36 -4.71 2.75
N ILE A 67 -10.08 -4.71 1.45
CA ILE A 67 -10.04 -3.49 0.65
C ILE A 67 -11.47 -3.17 0.21
N VAL A 68 -11.94 -1.97 0.52
CA VAL A 68 -13.30 -1.52 0.20
C VAL A 68 -13.23 -0.35 -0.79
N ASP A 69 -13.93 -0.46 -1.93
CA ASP A 69 -14.18 0.67 -2.85
C ASP A 69 -15.67 0.70 -3.20
N LYS A 70 -16.25 1.90 -3.25
CA LYS A 70 -17.67 2.14 -3.58
C LYS A 70 -18.65 1.24 -2.79
N GLY A 71 -18.39 1.05 -1.50
CA GLY A 71 -19.23 0.26 -0.59
C GLY A 71 -19.18 -1.25 -0.82
N LYS A 72 -18.21 -1.75 -1.58
CA LYS A 72 -18.01 -3.19 -1.83
C LYS A 72 -16.61 -3.62 -1.43
N VAL A 73 -16.50 -4.80 -0.83
CA VAL A 73 -15.21 -5.46 -0.62
C VAL A 73 -14.70 -5.92 -1.99
N ILE A 74 -13.59 -5.34 -2.45
CA ILE A 74 -12.98 -5.66 -3.74
C ILE A 74 -11.83 -6.64 -3.62
N ALA A 75 -11.23 -6.77 -2.43
CA ALA A 75 -10.24 -7.79 -2.11
C ALA A 75 -10.25 -8.10 -0.61
N LEU A 76 -9.92 -9.33 -0.25
CA LEU A 76 -9.85 -9.80 1.12
C LEU A 76 -8.77 -10.88 1.24
N GLY A 77 -7.84 -10.70 2.17
CA GLY A 77 -6.75 -11.66 2.40
C GLY A 77 -5.81 -11.15 3.47
N THR A 78 -4.73 -11.88 3.72
CA THR A 78 -3.60 -11.35 4.49
C THR A 78 -2.91 -10.23 3.69
N PRO A 79 -2.21 -9.28 4.34
CA PRO A 79 -1.40 -8.29 3.62
C PRO A 79 -0.46 -8.92 2.59
N GLN A 80 0.17 -10.04 2.93
CA GLN A 80 1.10 -10.76 2.05
C GLN A 80 0.41 -11.36 0.83
N GLU A 81 -0.75 -12.00 0.99
CA GLU A 81 -1.55 -12.55 -0.12
C GLU A 81 -2.01 -11.45 -1.08
N LEU A 82 -2.47 -10.32 -0.51
CA LEU A 82 -2.92 -9.17 -1.30
C LEU A 82 -1.76 -8.57 -2.10
N ILE A 83 -0.59 -8.38 -1.49
CA ILE A 83 0.61 -7.89 -2.19
C ILE A 83 1.04 -8.89 -3.28
N ALA A 84 1.05 -10.19 -2.97
CA ALA A 84 1.41 -11.23 -3.93
C ALA A 84 0.47 -11.30 -5.14
N SER A 85 -0.80 -10.87 -4.99
CA SER A 85 -1.78 -10.83 -6.09
C SER A 85 -1.37 -9.91 -7.25
N LEU A 86 -0.44 -8.97 -7.02
CA LEU A 86 0.13 -8.12 -8.07
C LEU A 86 1.04 -8.88 -9.04
N GLY A 87 1.48 -10.10 -8.67
CA GLY A 87 2.33 -10.96 -9.50
C GLY A 87 3.79 -10.52 -9.59
N GLY A 88 4.19 -9.44 -8.90
CA GLY A 88 5.56 -8.97 -8.81
C GLY A 88 5.85 -8.37 -7.44
N GLN A 89 7.08 -8.56 -6.96
CA GLN A 89 7.48 -8.15 -5.61
C GLN A 89 7.98 -6.71 -5.57
N GLN A 90 8.24 -6.10 -6.72
CA GLN A 90 8.82 -4.77 -6.79
C GLN A 90 8.09 -3.89 -7.78
N VAL A 91 8.16 -2.60 -7.50
CA VAL A 91 7.60 -1.57 -8.35
C VAL A 91 8.74 -0.65 -8.77
N VAL A 92 8.82 -0.42 -10.08
CA VAL A 92 9.73 0.56 -10.68
C VAL A 92 8.88 1.74 -11.13
N GLU A 93 9.11 2.90 -10.53
CA GLU A 93 8.52 4.14 -10.99
C GLU A 93 9.55 4.99 -11.70
N PHE A 94 9.16 5.60 -12.82
CA PHE A 94 10.02 6.54 -13.52
C PHE A 94 9.22 7.61 -14.24
N ALA A 95 9.92 8.70 -14.53
CA ALA A 95 9.43 9.84 -15.30
C ALA A 95 10.42 10.14 -16.43
N THR A 96 9.90 10.64 -17.54
CA THR A 96 10.66 11.02 -18.73
C THR A 96 10.36 12.47 -19.09
N GLU A 97 11.25 13.13 -19.84
CA GLU A 97 11.05 14.53 -20.28
C GLU A 97 9.75 14.67 -21.10
N SER A 98 9.47 13.69 -21.95
CA SER A 98 8.20 13.59 -22.68
C SER A 98 7.24 12.62 -21.99
N PRO A 99 5.96 12.96 -21.75
CA PRO A 99 4.99 12.06 -21.15
C PRO A 99 4.87 10.75 -21.95
N THR A 100 5.00 9.62 -21.27
CA THR A 100 4.87 8.29 -21.88
C THR A 100 3.61 7.57 -21.40
N GLN A 101 3.09 6.67 -22.24
CA GLN A 101 1.91 5.86 -21.91
C GLN A 101 2.33 4.51 -21.33
N PRO A 102 1.64 3.98 -20.29
CA PRO A 102 1.99 2.71 -19.65
C PRO A 102 2.01 1.52 -20.61
N ASP A 103 1.08 1.47 -21.58
CA ASP A 103 0.92 0.35 -22.52
C ASP A 103 2.20 0.07 -23.32
N GLY A 104 3.02 1.09 -23.55
CA GLY A 104 4.30 0.97 -24.24
C GLY A 104 5.37 0.20 -23.45
N TRP A 105 5.11 -0.19 -22.19
CA TRP A 105 6.08 -0.81 -21.28
C TRP A 105 5.71 -2.22 -20.82
N SER A 106 4.45 -2.63 -21.03
CA SER A 106 3.94 -3.95 -20.58
C SER A 106 4.62 -5.15 -21.24
N GLY A 107 5.22 -4.97 -22.42
CA GLY A 107 5.92 -6.03 -23.15
C GLY A 107 7.39 -6.24 -22.76
N LEU A 108 7.89 -5.47 -21.80
CA LEU A 108 9.29 -5.60 -21.37
C LEU A 108 9.50 -6.85 -20.49
N PRO A 109 10.71 -7.44 -20.53
CA PRO A 109 11.07 -8.58 -19.68
C PRO A 109 10.74 -8.34 -18.20
N SER A 110 10.13 -9.35 -17.56
CA SER A 110 9.76 -9.35 -16.14
C SER A 110 8.78 -8.26 -15.69
N VAL A 111 8.18 -7.48 -16.62
CA VAL A 111 7.07 -6.56 -16.32
C VAL A 111 5.77 -7.35 -16.27
N ARG A 112 5.03 -7.19 -15.18
CA ARG A 112 3.76 -7.89 -14.92
C ARG A 112 2.55 -6.99 -15.14
N SER A 113 2.67 -5.73 -14.74
CA SER A 113 1.68 -4.71 -15.05
C SER A 113 2.34 -3.34 -15.23
N ALA A 114 1.70 -2.48 -16.02
CA ALA A 114 2.10 -1.10 -16.20
C ALA A 114 0.90 -0.21 -15.87
N ARG A 115 1.13 0.86 -15.11
CA ARG A 115 0.10 1.82 -14.75
C ARG A 115 0.64 3.25 -14.81
N ARG A 116 -0.26 4.20 -14.93
CA ARG A 116 0.08 5.62 -14.83
C ARG A 116 0.34 5.96 -13.36
N SER A 117 1.44 6.64 -13.09
CA SER A 117 1.73 7.29 -11.81
C SER A 117 1.49 8.80 -11.95
N ALA A 118 1.59 9.57 -10.86
CA ALA A 118 1.32 11.01 -10.88
C ALA A 118 2.17 11.74 -11.93
N ASP A 119 3.47 11.43 -11.96
CA ASP A 119 4.45 12.11 -12.81
C ASP A 119 5.11 11.16 -13.84
N GLY A 120 4.49 10.03 -14.17
CA GLY A 120 5.08 9.08 -15.11
C GLY A 120 4.43 7.71 -15.14
N VAL A 121 5.25 6.67 -15.13
CA VAL A 121 4.81 5.27 -15.23
C VAL A 121 5.33 4.48 -14.03
N ALA A 122 4.47 3.62 -13.49
CA ALA A 122 4.83 2.63 -12.48
C ALA A 122 4.66 1.24 -13.09
N LEU A 123 5.69 0.42 -12.98
CA LEU A 123 5.74 -0.95 -13.48
C LEU A 123 5.86 -1.90 -12.29
N THR A 124 4.92 -2.82 -12.16
CA THR A 124 5.10 -3.96 -11.26
C THR A 124 5.97 -4.99 -11.97
N VAL A 125 7.08 -5.36 -11.35
CA VAL A 125 8.08 -6.26 -11.91
C VAL A 125 8.32 -7.45 -10.99
N GLU A 126 8.58 -8.60 -11.59
CA GLU A 126 8.91 -9.82 -10.85
C GLU A 126 10.40 -9.87 -10.47
N GLN A 127 11.27 -9.46 -11.39
CA GLN A 127 12.73 -9.52 -11.23
C GLN A 127 13.35 -8.17 -11.63
N LEU A 128 13.80 -7.39 -10.63
CA LEU A 128 14.40 -6.06 -10.89
C LEU A 128 15.55 -6.11 -11.88
N HIS A 129 16.45 -7.06 -11.67
CA HIS A 129 17.71 -7.12 -12.37
C HIS A 129 17.53 -7.43 -13.87
N VAL A 130 16.37 -8.00 -14.24
CA VAL A 130 15.98 -8.25 -15.63
C VAL A 130 15.21 -7.06 -16.21
N ALA A 131 14.23 -6.54 -15.46
CA ALA A 131 13.38 -5.46 -15.93
C ALA A 131 14.12 -4.12 -16.04
N LEU A 132 14.97 -3.78 -15.06
CA LEU A 132 15.59 -2.46 -14.95
C LEU A 132 16.50 -2.12 -16.15
N PRO A 133 17.42 -2.99 -16.61
CA PRO A 133 18.20 -2.71 -17.82
C PRO A 133 17.33 -2.51 -19.06
N ALA A 134 16.25 -3.29 -19.21
CA ALA A 134 15.32 -3.17 -20.33
C ALA A 134 14.54 -1.85 -20.31
N ILE A 135 14.12 -1.41 -19.11
CA ILE A 135 13.48 -0.12 -18.88
C ILE A 135 14.46 1.02 -19.23
N LEU A 136 15.69 0.97 -18.71
CA LEU A 136 16.71 1.99 -18.96
C LEU A 136 17.04 2.12 -20.45
N ALA A 137 17.25 1.01 -21.15
CA ALA A 137 17.54 1.01 -22.59
C ALA A 137 16.39 1.59 -23.42
N ARG A 138 15.13 1.30 -23.05
CA ARG A 138 13.96 1.86 -23.73
C ARG A 138 13.71 3.33 -23.38
N ALA A 139 14.08 3.75 -22.17
CA ALA A 139 13.88 5.11 -21.68
C ALA A 139 15.01 6.07 -22.11
N GLU A 140 16.16 5.56 -22.53
CA GLU A 140 17.30 6.35 -23.02
C GLU A 140 16.90 7.45 -24.05
N PRO A 141 16.16 7.15 -25.14
CA PRO A 141 15.73 8.18 -26.08
C PRO A 141 14.69 9.16 -25.52
N LEU A 142 13.98 8.77 -24.45
CA LEU A 142 12.94 9.58 -23.81
C LEU A 142 13.47 10.50 -22.71
N ARG A 143 14.75 10.36 -22.34
CA ARG A 143 15.44 11.05 -21.25
C ARG A 143 14.73 10.92 -19.90
N LEU A 144 15.23 10.00 -19.07
CA LEU A 144 14.75 9.81 -17.70
C LEU A 144 15.03 11.05 -16.84
N THR A 145 14.00 11.56 -16.18
CA THR A 145 14.09 12.66 -15.21
C THR A 145 14.03 12.15 -13.77
N ARG A 146 13.37 11.00 -13.55
CA ARG A 146 13.26 10.34 -12.25
C ARG A 146 13.21 8.83 -12.43
N LEU A 147 13.82 8.11 -11.51
CA LEU A 147 13.71 6.66 -11.37
C LEU A 147 13.76 6.29 -9.89
N SER A 148 12.80 5.50 -9.42
CA SER A 148 12.79 4.96 -8.07
C SER A 148 12.27 3.53 -8.08
N THR A 149 12.73 2.75 -7.10
CA THR A 149 12.31 1.36 -6.92
C THR A 149 11.90 1.12 -5.48
N HIS A 150 10.82 0.40 -5.27
CA HIS A 150 10.38 -0.03 -3.94
C HIS A 150 9.79 -1.44 -3.99
N GLN A 151 9.65 -2.06 -2.81
CA GLN A 151 8.93 -3.32 -2.66
C GLN A 151 7.43 -3.05 -2.79
N ALA A 152 6.68 -3.96 -3.40
CA ALA A 152 5.24 -3.81 -3.55
C ALA A 152 4.54 -3.74 -2.18
N THR A 153 3.60 -2.80 -2.05
CA THR A 153 2.83 -2.56 -0.81
C THR A 153 1.33 -2.72 -1.05
N LEU A 154 0.51 -2.70 0.01
CA LEU A 154 -0.94 -2.61 -0.07
C LEU A 154 -1.41 -1.34 -0.77
N GLU A 155 -0.62 -0.26 -0.74
CA GLU A 155 -0.92 0.93 -1.55
C GLU A 155 -0.86 0.61 -3.04
N ASP A 156 0.15 -0.14 -3.49
CA ASP A 156 0.23 -0.61 -4.88
C ASP A 156 -0.95 -1.51 -5.26
N VAL A 157 -1.39 -2.39 -4.34
CA VAL A 157 -2.58 -3.24 -4.52
C VAL A 157 -3.83 -2.39 -4.67
N PHE A 158 -4.03 -1.41 -3.79
CA PHE A 158 -5.18 -0.52 -3.84
C PHE A 158 -5.25 0.25 -5.16
N VAL A 159 -4.11 0.82 -5.60
CA VAL A 159 -4.03 1.55 -6.86
C VAL A 159 -4.29 0.62 -8.05
N HIS A 160 -3.78 -0.61 -8.02
CA HIS A 160 -4.02 -1.60 -9.07
C HIS A 160 -5.51 -1.94 -9.20
N LEU A 161 -6.20 -2.18 -8.09
CA LEU A 161 -7.60 -2.59 -8.10
C LEU A 161 -8.58 -1.45 -8.41
N THR A 162 -8.28 -0.23 -7.98
CA THR A 162 -9.21 0.91 -8.08
C THR A 162 -8.89 1.87 -9.24
N GLY A 163 -7.71 1.74 -9.83
CA GLY A 163 -7.17 2.64 -10.85
C GLY A 163 -6.92 4.08 -10.34
N ARG A 164 -6.97 4.30 -9.02
CA ARG A 164 -6.89 5.62 -8.38
C ARG A 164 -6.02 5.51 -7.13
N ARG A 165 -5.31 6.58 -6.78
CA ARG A 165 -4.67 6.70 -5.46
C ARG A 165 -5.74 6.97 -4.38
N LEU A 166 -5.43 6.61 -3.14
CA LEU A 166 -6.21 7.05 -1.98
C LEU A 166 -6.25 8.58 -1.99
N ARG A 167 -7.44 9.13 -1.73
CA ARG A 167 -7.61 10.57 -1.53
C ARG A 167 -7.30 10.86 -0.06
N GLU A 168 -6.41 11.83 0.19
CA GLU A 168 -6.21 12.41 1.53
C GLU A 168 -7.45 13.17 2.00
#